data_AF-A0A2S9Y3T9-F1
#
_entry.id   AF-A0A2S9Y3T9-F1
#
_cell.length_a   1.000
_cell.length_b   1.000
_cell.length_c   1.000
_cell.angle_alpha   90.00
_cell.angle_beta   90.00
_cell.angle_gamma   90.00
#
_symmetry.space_group_name_H-M   'P 1'
#
loop_
_entity.id
_entity.type
_entity.pdbx_description
1 polymer ?
#
loop_
_entity_poly.entity_id
_entity_poly.type
_entity_poly.pdbx_seq_one_letter_code
_entity_poly.pdbx_strand_id
1 'polypeptide(L)'
;MRKQTLFMLAFLAACGPRADSDCDGMCQPAGPNYPGVGECKEGVCTPTYADCSEKGDIATCAEACEAQGSSCVANGCGGYTYQIYTVFEWCEDPDLIGPEIERECDEPIDWQVNEAVKCCCEQE
;
A
#
# COMPACT_ATOMS: atom_id res chain seq x y z
N MET A 1 34.62 34.68 51.46
CA MET A 1 34.50 35.34 50.14
C MET A 1 34.74 34.31 49.05
N ARG A 2 34.12 34.52 47.88
CA ARG A 2 34.15 33.74 46.62
C ARG A 2 33.30 32.47 46.54
N LYS A 3 32.09 32.73 46.03
CA LYS A 3 31.15 31.82 45.34
C LYS A 3 31.83 31.21 44.10
N GLN A 4 31.67 29.92 43.89
CA GLN A 4 31.79 29.30 42.57
C GLN A 4 30.45 28.63 42.24
N THR A 5 29.61 29.38 41.55
CA THR A 5 28.39 28.92 40.90
C THR A 5 28.81 28.13 39.67
N LEU A 6 28.63 26.81 39.67
CA LEU A 6 28.74 25.99 38.46
C LEU A 6 27.34 25.70 37.95
N PHE A 7 26.92 26.52 37.00
CA PHE A 7 25.79 26.29 36.10
C PHE A 7 26.25 25.22 35.10
N MET A 8 25.80 23.97 35.25
CA MET A 8 25.83 23.02 34.13
C MET A 8 24.57 23.24 33.30
N LEU A 9 24.78 23.91 32.15
CA LEU A 9 23.81 23.95 31.07
C LEU A 9 23.66 22.56 30.43
N ALA A 10 22.39 22.15 30.34
CA ALA A 10 21.74 21.46 29.23
C ALA A 10 22.62 20.67 28.23
N PHE A 11 22.40 19.36 28.20
CA PHE A 11 22.12 18.66 26.96
C PHE A 11 20.90 17.76 27.22
N LEU A 12 19.72 18.39 27.20
CA LEU A 12 18.53 17.69 26.74
C LEU A 12 18.84 17.32 25.30
N ALA A 13 19.19 16.06 25.03
CA ALA A 13 19.04 15.51 23.71
C ALA A 13 17.54 15.53 23.41
N ALA A 14 17.06 16.68 22.92
CA ALA A 14 15.80 16.79 22.25
C ALA A 14 15.93 15.95 20.98
N CYS A 15 15.61 14.66 21.09
CA CYS A 15 15.04 13.95 19.96
C CYS A 15 13.74 14.69 19.66
N GLY A 16 13.83 15.68 18.76
CA GLY A 16 12.65 16.32 18.21
C GLY A 16 11.76 15.24 17.60
N PRO A 17 10.43 15.40 17.65
CA PRO A 17 9.56 14.49 16.92
C PRO A 17 9.96 14.58 15.45
N ARG A 18 10.35 13.45 14.85
CA ARG A 18 10.41 13.33 13.40
C ARG A 18 8.96 13.43 12.92
N ALA A 19 8.52 14.65 12.65
CA ALA A 19 7.24 14.89 12.00
C ALA A 19 7.43 14.56 10.51
N ASP A 20 7.32 13.27 10.15
CA ASP A 20 7.17 12.70 8.80
C ASP A 20 7.49 11.19 8.93
N SER A 21 6.57 10.26 9.31
CA SER A 21 6.67 8.76 9.18
C SER A 21 6.02 7.89 10.29
N ASP A 22 4.77 8.09 10.71
CA ASP A 22 4.17 7.26 11.78
C ASP A 22 3.87 5.78 11.39
N CYS A 23 4.51 5.24 10.35
CA CYS A 23 4.37 3.83 9.97
C CYS A 23 5.73 3.09 9.96
N ASP A 24 6.83 3.72 10.39
CA ASP A 24 8.16 3.09 10.57
C ASP A 24 8.69 2.26 9.37
N GLY A 25 8.24 2.57 8.14
CA GLY A 25 8.61 1.83 6.94
C GLY A 25 7.87 0.50 6.74
N MET A 26 6.78 0.27 7.49
CA MET A 26 5.91 -0.91 7.37
C MET A 26 5.08 -0.88 6.09
N CYS A 27 4.74 0.30 5.57
CA CYS A 27 3.96 0.42 4.35
C CYS A 27 4.80 0.07 3.12
N GLN A 28 4.14 -0.48 2.10
CA GLN A 28 4.68 -0.89 0.81
C GLN A 28 4.10 0.04 -0.30
N PRO A 29 4.80 1.15 -0.63
CA PRO A 29 4.35 2.06 -1.66
C PRO A 29 4.26 1.36 -3.02
N ALA A 30 3.20 1.65 -3.78
CA ALA A 30 2.99 1.10 -5.12
C ALA A 30 3.92 1.70 -6.20
N GLY A 31 4.84 2.58 -5.80
CA GLY A 31 5.83 3.20 -6.68
C GLY A 31 5.43 4.57 -7.23
N PRO A 32 6.31 5.21 -8.02
CA PRO A 32 6.17 6.62 -8.41
C PRO A 32 4.98 6.91 -9.33
N ASN A 33 4.41 5.88 -9.97
CA ASN A 33 3.22 6.01 -10.81
C ASN A 33 1.93 6.17 -9.99
N TYR A 34 1.97 5.83 -8.70
CA TYR A 34 0.82 5.84 -7.79
C TYR A 34 1.10 6.66 -6.53
N PRO A 35 1.23 7.99 -6.65
CA PRO A 35 1.49 8.84 -5.49
C PRO A 35 0.37 8.72 -4.46
N GLY A 36 0.73 8.44 -3.21
CA GLY A 36 -0.21 8.26 -2.10
C GLY A 36 -0.81 6.86 -1.96
N VAL A 37 -0.47 5.92 -2.85
CA VAL A 37 -0.89 4.51 -2.77
C VAL A 37 0.20 3.71 -2.10
N GLY A 38 -0.19 2.98 -1.06
CA GLY A 38 0.72 2.20 -0.25
C GLY A 38 1.62 3.03 0.68
N GLU A 39 1.36 4.33 0.83
CA GLU A 39 2.18 5.27 1.59
C GLU A 39 1.68 5.45 3.01
N CYS A 40 2.56 5.93 3.90
CA CYS A 40 2.16 6.26 5.26
C CYS A 40 1.44 7.61 5.31
N LYS A 41 0.20 7.62 5.82
CA LYS A 41 -0.57 8.84 6.05
C LYS A 41 -1.14 8.83 7.47
N GLU A 42 -0.71 9.81 8.26
CA GLU A 42 -1.19 9.99 9.64
C GLU A 42 -1.05 8.72 10.53
N GLY A 43 0.01 7.93 10.28
CA GLY A 43 0.30 6.71 11.03
C GLY A 43 -0.46 5.46 10.60
N VAL A 44 -1.15 5.54 9.46
CA VAL A 44 -1.82 4.40 8.84
C VAL A 44 -1.32 4.27 7.41
N CYS A 45 -1.05 3.04 6.99
CA CYS A 45 -0.71 2.74 5.62
C CYS A 45 -1.95 2.88 4.74
N THR A 46 -1.87 3.68 3.67
CA THR A 46 -2.93 3.73 2.67
C THR A 46 -3.00 2.38 1.94
N PRO A 47 -4.13 2.04 1.31
CA PRO A 47 -4.26 0.81 0.52
C PRO A 47 -3.19 0.71 -0.57
N THR A 48 -2.82 -0.52 -0.94
CA THR A 48 -1.84 -0.79 -1.99
C THR A 48 -2.30 -1.94 -2.88
N TYR A 49 -1.63 -2.12 -4.02
CA TYR A 49 -1.84 -3.29 -4.85
C TYR A 49 -1.16 -4.50 -4.21
N ALA A 50 -1.94 -5.50 -3.84
CA ALA A 50 -1.46 -6.71 -3.20
C ALA A 50 -0.79 -7.67 -4.20
N ASP A 51 -0.49 -8.89 -3.73
CA ASP A 51 0.14 -9.91 -4.58
C ASP A 51 -0.79 -10.34 -5.71
N CYS A 52 -0.16 -10.84 -6.78
CA CYS A 52 -0.85 -11.33 -7.97
C CYS A 52 -1.74 -12.53 -7.63
N SER A 53 -2.96 -12.51 -8.16
CA SER A 53 -3.86 -13.66 -8.16
C SER A 53 -4.09 -14.14 -9.59
N GLU A 54 -4.16 -15.46 -9.77
CA GLU A 54 -4.39 -16.10 -11.07
C GLU A 54 -5.89 -16.32 -11.32
N LYS A 55 -6.26 -16.30 -12.59
CA LYS A 55 -7.61 -16.62 -13.04
C LYS A 55 -7.97 -18.06 -12.68
N GLY A 56 -9.07 -18.20 -11.94
CA GLY A 56 -9.57 -19.50 -11.48
C GLY A 56 -9.36 -19.75 -9.99
N ASP A 57 -8.44 -19.03 -9.35
CA ASP A 57 -8.24 -19.08 -7.90
C ASP A 57 -9.21 -18.16 -7.16
N ILE A 58 -9.58 -17.03 -7.78
CA ILE A 58 -10.48 -16.02 -7.24
C ILE A 58 -11.45 -15.52 -8.31
N ALA A 59 -12.63 -15.05 -7.88
CA ALA A 59 -13.64 -14.44 -8.73
C ALA A 59 -13.78 -12.92 -8.50
N THR A 60 -13.50 -12.44 -7.28
CA THR A 60 -13.62 -11.03 -6.89
C THR A 60 -12.37 -10.53 -6.19
N CYS A 61 -12.21 -9.21 -6.09
CA CYS A 61 -11.10 -8.64 -5.33
C CYS A 61 -11.28 -8.75 -3.82
N ALA A 62 -12.51 -8.84 -3.32
CA ALA A 62 -12.77 -9.18 -1.92
C ALA A 62 -12.15 -10.54 -1.56
N GLU A 63 -12.38 -11.57 -2.39
CA GLU A 63 -11.81 -12.91 -2.19
C GLU A 63 -10.28 -12.89 -2.27
N ALA A 64 -9.71 -12.15 -3.23
CA ALA A 64 -8.26 -12.05 -3.41
C ALA A 64 -7.55 -11.39 -2.21
N CYS A 65 -8.12 -10.31 -1.67
CA CYS A 65 -7.56 -9.64 -0.49
C CYS A 65 -7.73 -10.52 0.76
N GLU A 66 -8.89 -11.16 0.95
CA GLU A 66 -9.14 -12.04 2.09
C GLU A 66 -8.17 -13.24 2.12
N ALA A 67 -7.88 -13.83 0.96
CA ALA A 67 -6.90 -14.90 0.82
C ALA A 67 -5.49 -14.48 1.27
N GLN A 68 -5.19 -13.18 1.23
CA GLN A 68 -3.93 -12.57 1.67
C GLN A 68 -4.02 -12.00 3.10
N GLY A 69 -5.14 -12.22 3.80
CA GLY A 69 -5.35 -11.72 5.15
C GLY A 69 -5.73 -10.24 5.24
N SER A 70 -6.13 -9.62 4.13
CA SER A 70 -6.46 -8.19 4.07
C SER A 70 -7.91 -7.95 3.62
N SER A 71 -8.34 -6.69 3.63
CA SER A 71 -9.64 -6.24 3.12
C SER A 71 -9.47 -5.48 1.80
N CYS A 72 -10.36 -5.73 0.84
CA CYS A 72 -10.39 -4.98 -0.41
C CYS A 72 -10.86 -3.55 -0.20
N VAL A 73 -10.25 -2.60 -0.93
CA VAL A 73 -10.68 -1.20 -0.95
C VAL A 73 -11.06 -0.77 -2.36
N ALA A 74 -12.36 -0.67 -2.60
CA ALA A 74 -12.90 -0.20 -3.86
C ALA A 74 -12.38 1.21 -4.17
N ASN A 75 -11.77 1.36 -5.33
CA ASN A 75 -11.20 2.62 -5.84
C ASN A 75 -10.13 3.24 -4.92
N GLY A 76 -9.52 2.43 -4.05
CA GLY A 76 -8.57 2.87 -3.03
C GLY A 76 -7.17 3.17 -3.57
N CYS A 77 -6.80 2.60 -4.72
CA CYS A 77 -5.45 2.66 -5.26
C CYS A 77 -5.43 3.60 -6.47
N GLY A 78 -5.29 4.90 -6.19
CA GLY A 78 -5.27 5.93 -7.24
C GLY A 78 -6.61 6.14 -7.94
N GLY A 79 -7.72 5.70 -7.33
CA GLY A 79 -9.05 5.69 -7.94
C GLY A 79 -9.46 4.35 -8.52
N TYR A 80 -8.58 3.35 -8.51
CA TYR A 80 -8.84 2.03 -9.10
C TYR A 80 -8.92 0.94 -8.03
N THR A 81 -9.59 -0.16 -8.40
CA THR A 81 -9.80 -1.32 -7.54
C THR A 81 -8.87 -2.46 -7.90
N TYR A 82 -8.54 -2.62 -9.18
CA TYR A 82 -7.58 -3.62 -9.59
C TYR A 82 -6.84 -3.26 -10.88
N GLN A 83 -5.71 -3.93 -11.08
CA GLN A 83 -4.97 -3.98 -12.33
C GLN A 83 -5.04 -5.40 -12.86
N ILE A 84 -5.20 -5.55 -14.17
CA ILE A 84 -5.34 -6.87 -14.80
C ILE A 84 -4.26 -7.08 -15.87
N TYR A 85 -3.83 -8.32 -16.08
CA TYR A 85 -2.66 -8.65 -16.87
C TYR A 85 -2.89 -9.87 -17.75
N THR A 86 -2.40 -9.80 -18.99
CA THR A 86 -2.56 -10.88 -19.96
C THR A 86 -1.91 -12.18 -19.52
N VAL A 87 -0.80 -12.11 -18.78
CA VAL A 87 -0.08 -13.26 -18.22
C VAL A 87 0.41 -12.95 -16.80
N PHE A 88 0.62 -13.99 -15.99
CA PHE A 88 1.02 -13.86 -14.59
C PHE A 88 2.37 -13.18 -14.41
N GLU A 89 3.34 -13.45 -15.29
CA GLU A 89 4.68 -12.87 -15.20
C GLU A 89 4.67 -11.34 -15.35
N TRP A 90 3.70 -10.79 -16.08
CA TRP A 90 3.55 -9.33 -16.21
C TRP A 90 2.94 -8.70 -14.96
N CYS A 91 2.12 -9.47 -14.25
CA CYS A 91 1.59 -9.03 -12.98
C CYS A 91 2.70 -8.93 -11.92
N GLU A 92 3.63 -9.90 -11.90
CA GLU A 92 4.74 -9.92 -10.94
C GLU A 92 5.80 -8.85 -11.20
N ASP A 93 5.89 -8.35 -12.43
CA ASP A 93 6.85 -7.30 -12.80
C ASP A 93 6.39 -5.92 -12.25
N PRO A 94 7.11 -5.33 -11.27
CA PRO A 94 6.73 -4.04 -10.68
C PRO A 94 6.88 -2.86 -11.66
N ASP A 95 7.63 -3.03 -12.76
CA ASP A 95 7.80 -2.00 -13.78
C ASP A 95 6.65 -2.01 -14.83
N LEU A 96 5.78 -3.03 -14.78
CA LEU A 96 4.64 -3.16 -15.70
C LEU A 96 3.31 -2.82 -15.01
N ILE A 97 2.62 -1.86 -15.61
CA ILE A 97 1.27 -1.45 -15.20
C ILE A 97 0.27 -2.07 -16.17
N GLY A 98 -0.63 -2.90 -15.63
CA GLY A 98 -1.75 -3.46 -16.36
C GLY A 98 -2.90 -2.44 -16.49
N PRO A 99 -3.91 -2.71 -17.35
CA PRO A 99 -5.14 -1.91 -17.36
C PRO A 99 -5.76 -1.78 -15.97
N GLU A 100 -6.08 -0.54 -15.60
CA GLU A 100 -6.61 -0.16 -14.30
C GLU A 100 -8.14 -0.05 -14.37
N ILE A 101 -8.83 -0.67 -13.42
CA ILE A 101 -10.28 -0.81 -13.47
C ILE A 101 -10.93 -0.32 -12.17
N GLU A 102 -12.00 0.47 -12.32
CA GLU A 102 -12.83 1.02 -11.24
C GLU A 102 -14.10 0.16 -11.07
N ARG A 103 -14.24 -0.52 -9.93
CA ARG A 103 -15.33 -1.47 -9.61
C ARG A 103 -15.55 -1.53 -8.10
N GLU A 104 -16.66 -2.11 -7.68
CA GLU A 104 -16.83 -2.53 -6.29
C GLU A 104 -16.06 -3.84 -6.01
N CYS A 105 -15.64 -4.05 -4.76
CA CYS A 105 -14.81 -5.19 -4.37
C CYS A 105 -15.45 -6.57 -4.59
N ASP A 106 -16.77 -6.64 -4.45
CA ASP A 106 -17.56 -7.86 -4.65
C ASP A 106 -18.03 -8.03 -6.10
N GLU A 107 -17.72 -7.07 -6.99
CA GLU A 107 -18.00 -7.26 -8.41
C GLU A 107 -17.04 -8.31 -9.00
N PRO A 108 -17.54 -9.15 -9.93
CA PRO A 108 -16.70 -10.12 -10.61
C PRO A 108 -15.63 -9.41 -11.44
N ILE A 109 -14.39 -9.92 -11.37
CA ILE A 109 -13.27 -9.40 -12.16
C ILE A 109 -13.55 -9.67 -13.64
N ASP A 110 -13.42 -8.62 -14.47
CA ASP A 110 -13.59 -8.73 -15.92
C ASP A 110 -12.34 -9.34 -16.57
N TRP A 111 -12.22 -10.66 -16.46
CA TRP A 111 -11.04 -11.40 -16.91
C TRP A 111 -10.77 -11.25 -18.42
N GLN A 112 -11.81 -11.25 -19.26
CA GLN A 112 -11.66 -11.32 -20.72
C GLN A 112 -10.58 -12.33 -21.16
N VAL A 113 -9.51 -11.84 -21.82
CA VAL A 113 -8.35 -12.61 -22.30
C VAL A 113 -7.16 -12.58 -21.33
N ASN A 114 -7.34 -11.99 -20.16
CA ASN A 114 -6.33 -11.87 -19.12
C ASN A 114 -6.33 -13.06 -18.18
N GLU A 115 -5.21 -13.27 -17.51
CA GLU A 115 -4.93 -14.46 -16.68
C GLU A 115 -4.45 -14.11 -15.27
N ALA A 116 -4.07 -12.85 -14.99
CA ALA A 116 -3.65 -12.42 -13.66
C ALA A 116 -4.19 -11.03 -13.28
N VAL A 117 -4.27 -10.77 -11.98
CA VAL A 117 -4.81 -9.52 -11.41
C VAL A 117 -4.06 -9.12 -10.13
N LYS A 118 -3.89 -7.82 -9.89
CA LYS A 118 -3.56 -7.24 -8.58
C LYS A 118 -4.76 -6.45 -8.07
N CYS A 119 -5.25 -6.80 -6.89
CA CYS A 119 -6.36 -6.09 -6.25
C CYS A 119 -5.83 -5.03 -5.27
N CYS A 120 -6.57 -3.94 -5.14
CA CYS A 120 -6.32 -2.92 -4.16
C CYS A 120 -6.81 -3.40 -2.80
N CYS A 121 -5.88 -3.62 -1.87
CA CYS A 121 -6.16 -4.13 -0.54
C CYS A 121 -5.60 -3.18 0.52
N GLU A 122 -6.16 -3.22 1.73
CA GLU A 122 -5.53 -2.60 2.90
C GLU A 122 -4.15 -3.23 3.18
N GLN A 123 -3.30 -2.49 3.88
CA GLN A 123 -2.01 -2.99 4.35
C GLN A 123 -2.10 -3.24 5.85
N GLU A 124 -1.65 -4.41 6.31
CA GLU A 124 -1.55 -4.77 7.73
C GLU A 124 -0.16 -4.52 8.32
#